data_AF-A0A7W1NQD4-F1
#
_entry.id   AF-A0A7W1NQD4-F1
#
_cell.length_a   1.000
_cell.length_b   1.000
_cell.length_c   1.000
_cell.angle_alpha   90.00
_cell.angle_beta   90.00
_cell.angle_gamma   90.00
#
_symmetry.space_group_name_H-M   'P 1'
#
loop_
_entity.id
_entity.type
_entity.pdbx_description
1 polymer ?
#
loop_
_entity_poly.entity_id
_entity_poly.type
_entity_poly.pdbx_seq_one_letter_code
_entity_poly.pdbx_strand_id
1 'polypeptide(L)'
;MGMQLSPKELASLLKQSTENIRLWSGEFSAYLSKDAAPEKRGKHRVFEEGDISVLALVADFRDRGIPFPAIHKALAEGDRMMPATLQGSLVTYQTQLTDLQAKLADAESDLKKESKRADTAEIEVELLKRQNKELQEKIDRLNREIGRLEVRQDSE
;
A
#
# COMPACT_ATOMS: atom_id res chain seq x y z
N MET A 1 -13.28 -1.84 -6.40
CA MET A 1 -14.41 -2.42 -5.62
C MET A 1 -14.73 -1.44 -4.52
N GLY A 2 -15.93 -0.88 -4.51
CA GLY A 2 -16.36 0.04 -3.44
C GLY A 2 -16.64 -0.72 -2.14
N MET A 3 -16.49 -0.03 -1.01
CA MET A 3 -16.81 -0.58 0.31
C MET A 3 -18.33 -0.84 0.38
N GLN A 4 -18.70 -2.08 0.72
CA GLN A 4 -20.09 -2.50 0.92
C GLN A 4 -20.25 -3.04 2.34
N LEU A 5 -21.25 -2.54 3.07
CA LEU A 5 -21.54 -2.98 4.43
C LEU A 5 -22.91 -3.63 4.54
N SER A 6 -22.99 -4.68 5.36
CA SER A 6 -24.26 -5.23 5.84
C SER A 6 -24.86 -4.34 6.95
N PRO A 7 -26.16 -4.47 7.26
CA PRO A 7 -26.79 -3.71 8.35
C PRO A 7 -26.11 -3.88 9.70
N LYS A 8 -25.55 -5.06 9.98
CA LYS A 8 -24.87 -5.35 11.24
C LYS A 8 -23.54 -4.61 11.33
N GLU A 9 -22.77 -4.59 10.24
CA GLU A 9 -21.49 -3.89 10.19
C GLU A 9 -21.69 -2.38 10.25
N LEU A 10 -22.67 -1.85 9.51
CA LEU A 10 -23.00 -0.43 9.56
C LEU A 10 -23.50 0.01 10.94
N ALA A 11 -24.34 -0.80 11.59
CA ALA A 11 -24.78 -0.57 12.96
C ALA A 11 -23.59 -0.48 13.94
N SER A 12 -22.63 -1.40 13.83
CA SER A 12 -21.40 -1.37 14.63
C SER A 12 -20.55 -0.13 14.33
N LEU A 13 -20.44 0.26 13.05
CA LEU A 13 -19.64 1.41 12.62
C LEU A 13 -20.19 2.72 13.19
N LEU A 14 -21.52 2.89 13.16
CA LEU A 14 -22.22 4.09 13.62
C LEU A 14 -22.61 4.06 15.11
N LYS A 15 -22.32 2.96 15.80
CA LYS A 15 -22.73 2.72 17.20
C LYS A 15 -24.24 2.81 17.41
N GLN A 16 -25.01 2.32 16.44
CA GLN A 16 -26.48 2.32 16.44
C GLN A 16 -27.01 0.88 16.45
N SER A 17 -28.30 0.69 16.76
CA SER A 17 -28.93 -0.64 16.66
C SER A 17 -29.19 -1.03 15.20
N THR A 18 -29.21 -2.34 14.90
CA THR A 18 -29.52 -2.81 13.54
C THR A 18 -30.95 -2.44 13.15
N GLU A 19 -31.85 -2.39 14.12
CA GLU A 19 -33.24 -1.96 13.98
C GLU A 19 -33.33 -0.49 13.55
N ASN A 20 -32.55 0.40 14.18
CA ASN A 20 -32.49 1.82 13.78
C ASN A 20 -31.99 1.95 12.33
N ILE A 21 -30.92 1.23 11.97
CA ILE A 21 -30.40 1.25 10.60
C ILE A 21 -31.48 0.80 9.60
N ARG A 22 -32.23 -0.27 9.89
CA ARG A 22 -33.32 -0.73 9.02
C ARG A 22 -34.46 0.27 8.91
N LEU A 23 -34.85 0.89 10.02
CA LEU A 23 -35.89 1.91 10.06
C LEU A 23 -35.49 3.12 9.21
N TRP A 24 -34.30 3.65 9.44
CA TRP A 24 -33.77 4.81 8.71
C TRP A 24 -33.55 4.50 7.23
N SER A 25 -33.16 3.27 6.88
CA SER A 25 -33.07 2.86 5.47
C SER A 25 -34.40 2.94 4.75
N GLY A 26 -35.52 2.71 5.46
CA GLY A 26 -36.87 2.91 4.91
C GLY A 26 -37.21 4.39 4.79
N GLU A 27 -37.06 5.13 5.90
CA GLU A 27 -37.40 6.56 5.99
C GLU A 27 -36.63 7.42 4.98
N PHE A 28 -35.32 7.18 4.83
CA PHE A 28 -34.42 7.96 4.00
C PHE A 28 -34.11 7.30 2.65
N SER A 29 -34.91 6.32 2.22
CA SER A 29 -34.72 5.56 0.98
C SER A 29 -34.52 6.44 -0.27
N ALA A 30 -35.11 7.64 -0.31
CA ALA A 30 -34.95 8.60 -1.40
C ALA A 30 -33.51 9.12 -1.61
N TYR A 31 -32.64 9.02 -0.60
CA TYR A 31 -31.24 9.45 -0.68
C TYR A 31 -30.25 8.28 -0.68
N LEU A 32 -30.75 7.06 -0.66
CA LEU A 32 -29.96 5.84 -0.60
C LEU A 32 -29.96 5.11 -1.94
N SER A 33 -29.00 4.23 -2.11
CA SER A 33 -28.94 3.28 -3.22
C SER A 33 -30.14 2.31 -3.18
N LYS A 34 -30.45 1.73 -4.34
CA LYS A 34 -31.58 0.79 -4.48
C LYS A 34 -31.39 -0.47 -3.62
N ASP A 35 -30.15 -0.85 -3.34
CA ASP A 35 -29.82 -2.06 -2.58
C ASP A 35 -29.78 -1.78 -1.06
N ALA A 36 -29.66 -0.53 -0.63
CA ALA A 36 -29.79 -0.12 0.77
C ALA A 36 -31.24 -0.17 1.27
N ALA A 37 -32.21 0.07 0.37
CA ALA A 37 -33.64 0.03 0.65
C ALA A 37 -34.41 -0.85 -0.36
N PRO A 38 -34.23 -2.18 -0.33
CA PRO A 38 -34.83 -3.06 -1.33
C PRO A 38 -36.36 -3.12 -1.16
N GLU A 39 -37.07 -2.82 -2.24
CA GLU A 39 -38.54 -2.89 -2.31
C GLU A 39 -39.06 -4.33 -2.13
N LYS A 40 -38.27 -5.32 -2.57
CA LYS A 40 -38.63 -6.74 -2.50
C LYS A 40 -38.29 -7.33 -1.15
N ARG A 41 -39.30 -7.90 -0.48
CA ARG A 41 -39.13 -8.67 0.76
C ARG A 41 -38.20 -9.87 0.51
N GLY A 42 -37.23 -10.08 1.40
CA GLY A 42 -36.28 -11.20 1.34
C GLY A 42 -34.91 -10.88 0.75
N LYS A 43 -34.70 -9.70 0.15
CA LYS A 43 -33.36 -9.25 -0.24
C LYS A 43 -32.58 -8.71 0.95
N HIS A 44 -31.29 -9.05 1.01
CA HIS A 44 -30.37 -8.46 1.97
C HIS A 44 -30.07 -7.01 1.59
N ARG A 45 -30.07 -6.13 2.60
CA ARG A 45 -29.64 -4.73 2.44
C ARG A 45 -28.13 -4.68 2.32
N VAL A 46 -27.65 -3.88 1.38
CA VAL A 46 -26.22 -3.61 1.20
C VAL A 46 -26.07 -2.10 1.11
N PHE A 47 -25.15 -1.55 1.90
CA PHE A 47 -24.90 -0.12 1.96
C PHE A 47 -23.58 0.19 1.28
N GLU A 48 -23.63 1.05 0.27
CA GLU A 48 -22.45 1.59 -0.40
C GLU A 48 -21.91 2.82 0.34
N GLU A 49 -20.74 3.31 -0.06
CA GLU A 49 -20.08 4.45 0.57
C GLU A 49 -20.99 5.69 0.71
N GLY A 50 -21.76 6.02 -0.32
CA GLY A 50 -22.72 7.13 -0.28
C GLY A 50 -23.83 6.92 0.76
N ASP A 51 -24.30 5.67 0.90
CA ASP A 51 -25.34 5.30 1.88
C ASP A 51 -24.81 5.42 3.31
N ILE A 52 -23.55 5.02 3.52
CA ILE A 52 -22.87 5.15 4.80
C ILE A 52 -22.82 6.63 5.19
N SER A 53 -22.51 7.53 4.25
CA SER A 53 -22.43 8.96 4.55
C SER A 53 -23.78 9.60 4.88
N VAL A 54 -24.86 9.15 4.22
CA VAL A 54 -26.22 9.57 4.53
C VAL A 54 -26.61 9.10 5.93
N LEU A 55 -26.44 7.81 6.22
CA LEU A 55 -26.84 7.22 7.49
C LEU A 55 -25.97 7.68 8.67
N ALA A 56 -24.71 8.07 8.43
CA ALA A 56 -23.86 8.71 9.42
C ALA A 56 -24.39 10.09 9.82
N LEU A 57 -24.81 10.91 8.85
CA LEU A 57 -25.44 12.20 9.14
C LEU A 57 -26.74 12.01 9.92
N VAL A 58 -27.57 11.05 9.50
CA VAL A 58 -28.81 10.70 10.22
C VAL A 58 -28.49 10.32 11.66
N ALA A 59 -27.50 9.44 11.90
CA ALA A 59 -27.12 9.02 13.25
C ALA A 59 -26.71 10.22 14.12
N ASP A 60 -25.80 11.08 13.64
CA ASP A 60 -25.34 12.25 14.37
C ASP A 60 -26.49 13.24 14.68
N PHE A 61 -27.36 13.50 13.70
CA PHE A 61 -28.49 14.41 13.90
C PHE A 61 -29.52 13.82 14.87
N ARG A 62 -29.71 12.50 14.86
CA ARG A 62 -30.59 11.81 15.80
C ARG A 62 -30.04 11.79 17.21
N ASP A 63 -28.73 11.61 17.39
CA ASP A 63 -28.07 11.70 18.69
C ASP A 63 -28.18 13.12 19.28
N ARG A 64 -28.24 14.15 18.42
CA ARG A 64 -28.49 15.56 18.80
C ARG A 64 -29.98 15.90 18.99
N GLY A 65 -30.89 14.95 18.81
CA GLY A 65 -32.33 15.16 18.96
C GLY A 65 -33.00 15.91 17.81
N ILE A 66 -32.35 16.05 16.66
CA ILE A 66 -32.91 16.73 15.48
C ILE A 66 -34.04 15.86 14.88
N PRO A 67 -35.21 16.45 14.55
CA PRO A 67 -36.34 15.69 13.99
C PRO A 67 -36.13 15.36 12.51
N PHE A 68 -36.70 14.25 12.04
CA PHE A 68 -36.53 13.77 10.66
C PHE A 68 -36.78 14.80 9.55
N PRO A 69 -37.81 15.68 9.61
CA PRO A 69 -38.01 16.69 8.56
C PRO A 69 -36.81 17.63 8.36
N ALA A 70 -36.11 17.97 9.44
CA ALA A 70 -34.90 18.79 9.34
C ALA A 70 -33.73 18.00 8.74
N ILE A 71 -33.64 16.70 9.02
CA ILE A 71 -32.64 15.80 8.42
C ILE A 71 -32.89 15.64 6.91
N HIS A 72 -34.15 15.45 6.49
CA HIS A 72 -34.55 15.42 5.08
C HIS A 72 -34.14 16.70 4.35
N LYS A 73 -34.34 17.86 4.98
CA LYS A 73 -33.93 19.15 4.41
C LYS A 73 -32.42 19.21 4.19
N ALA A 74 -31.63 18.89 5.22
CA ALA A 74 -30.16 18.86 5.10
C ALA A 74 -29.69 17.91 3.99
N LEU A 75 -30.27 16.70 3.93
CA LEU A 75 -29.93 15.72 2.90
C LEU A 75 -30.33 16.19 1.48
N ALA A 76 -31.43 16.92 1.34
CA ALA A 76 -31.86 17.51 0.07
C ALA A 76 -30.96 18.67 -0.38
N GLU A 77 -30.40 19.42 0.57
CA GLU A 77 -29.39 20.48 0.33
C GLU A 77 -28.01 19.91 -0.04
N GLY A 78 -27.83 18.60 0.12
CA GLY A 78 -26.60 17.89 -0.24
C GLY A 78 -25.67 17.61 0.94
N ASP A 79 -26.09 17.91 2.17
CA ASP A 79 -25.28 17.63 3.35
C ASP A 79 -25.05 16.13 3.50
N ARG A 80 -23.79 15.75 3.73
CA ARG A 80 -23.36 14.37 3.96
C ARG A 80 -22.27 14.38 5.02
N MET A 81 -22.14 13.30 5.80
CA MET A 81 -21.12 13.19 6.84
C MET A 81 -20.36 11.88 6.70
N MET A 82 -19.04 11.91 6.84
CA MET A 82 -18.24 10.69 6.96
C MET A 82 -18.17 10.25 8.43
N PRO A 83 -18.35 8.95 8.74
CA PRO A 83 -18.17 8.44 10.09
C PRO A 83 -16.76 8.74 10.60
N ALA A 84 -16.66 9.25 11.84
CA ALA A 84 -15.37 9.58 12.48
C ALA A 84 -14.41 8.36 12.54
N THR A 85 -14.96 7.15 12.65
CA THR A 85 -14.21 5.89 12.62
C THR A 85 -13.50 5.67 11.28
N LEU A 86 -14.17 5.91 10.15
CA LEU A 86 -13.55 5.81 8.82
C LEU A 86 -12.50 6.91 8.63
N GLN A 87 -12.76 8.10 9.15
CA GLN A 87 -11.83 9.23 9.07
C GLN A 87 -10.52 8.94 9.84
N GLY A 88 -10.59 8.30 11.01
CA GLY A 88 -9.41 7.86 11.77
C GLY A 88 -8.60 6.77 11.07
N SER A 89 -9.27 5.81 10.42
CA SER A 89 -8.61 4.79 9.62
C SER A 89 -7.89 5.37 8.41
N LEU A 90 -8.51 6.32 7.69
CA LEU A 90 -7.89 7.04 6.56
C LEU A 90 -6.58 7.73 6.95
N VAL A 91 -6.56 8.44 8.09
CA VAL A 91 -5.34 9.08 8.60
C VAL A 91 -4.27 8.04 8.91
N THR A 92 -4.65 6.91 9.50
CA THR A 92 -3.71 5.83 9.83
C THR A 92 -3.09 5.21 8.56
N TYR A 93 -3.92 4.92 7.55
CA TYR A 93 -3.44 4.42 6.26
C TYR A 93 -2.54 5.42 5.55
N GLN A 94 -2.86 6.72 5.63
CA GLN A 94 -2.02 7.76 5.06
C GLN A 94 -0.64 7.79 5.73
N THR A 95 -0.57 7.70 7.05
CA THR A 95 0.69 7.62 7.79
C THR A 95 1.49 6.37 7.42
N GLN A 96 0.83 5.21 7.29
CA GLN A 96 1.48 3.97 6.85
C GLN A 96 2.02 4.09 5.42
N LEU A 97 1.28 4.73 4.52
CA LEU A 97 1.73 4.98 3.15
C LEU A 97 2.98 5.86 3.13
N THR A 98 3.02 6.91 3.95
CA THR A 98 4.22 7.77 4.04
C THR A 98 5.44 7.04 4.59
N ASP A 99 5.26 6.17 5.59
CA ASP A 99 6.35 5.36 6.14
C ASP A 99 6.85 4.32 5.12
N LEU A 100 5.94 3.68 4.39
CA LEU A 100 6.30 2.76 3.31
C LEU A 100 7.03 3.46 2.17
N GLN A 101 6.61 4.67 1.79
CA GLN A 101 7.29 5.48 0.78
C GLN A 101 8.71 5.86 1.22
N ALA A 102 8.90 6.23 2.49
CA ALA A 102 10.23 6.51 3.04
C ALA A 102 11.14 5.27 3.01
N LYS A 103 10.63 4.12 3.46
CA LYS A 103 11.37 2.84 3.40
C LYS A 103 11.73 2.42 1.98
N LEU A 104 10.85 2.69 1.01
CA LEU A 104 11.09 2.37 -0.39
C LEU A 104 12.21 3.27 -0.96
N ALA A 105 12.20 4.57 -0.64
CA ALA A 105 13.27 5.49 -1.03
C ALA A 105 14.63 5.10 -0.43
N ASP A 106 14.66 4.68 0.85
CA ASP A 106 15.87 4.19 1.50
C ASP A 106 16.39 2.91 0.85
N ALA A 107 15.51 1.94 0.58
CA ALA A 107 15.87 0.70 -0.09
C ALA A 107 16.41 0.93 -1.51
N GLU A 108 15.81 1.86 -2.27
CA GLU A 108 16.30 2.26 -3.60
C GLU A 108 17.69 2.91 -3.53
N SER A 109 17.92 3.75 -2.52
CA SER A 109 19.21 4.38 -2.26
C SER A 109 20.29 3.35 -1.96
N ASP A 110 19.99 2.35 -1.13
CA ASP A 110 20.93 1.30 -0.78
C ASP A 110 21.19 0.34 -1.95
N LEU A 111 20.16 -0.02 -2.71
CA LEU A 111 20.31 -0.83 -3.92
C LEU A 111 21.21 -0.13 -4.95
N LYS A 112 21.09 1.19 -5.10
CA LYS A 112 21.96 1.99 -5.96
C LYS A 112 23.41 2.02 -5.48
N LYS A 113 23.65 2.05 -4.16
CA LYS A 113 25.02 1.98 -3.59
C LYS A 113 25.63 0.60 -3.82
N GLU A 114 24.88 -0.46 -3.57
CA GLU A 114 25.36 -1.83 -3.74
C GLU A 114 25.60 -2.17 -5.22
N SER A 115 24.73 -1.72 -6.13
CA SER A 115 24.98 -1.84 -7.58
C SER A 115 26.30 -1.18 -7.98
N LYS A 116 26.58 0.04 -7.51
CA LYS A 116 27.86 0.72 -7.80
C LYS A 116 29.08 -0.01 -7.22
N ARG A 117 28.93 -0.60 -6.03
CA ARG A 117 30.00 -1.40 -5.41
C ARG A 117 30.28 -2.66 -6.22
N ALA A 118 29.22 -3.34 -6.67
CA ALA A 118 29.33 -4.51 -7.54
C ALA A 118 30.05 -4.16 -8.85
N ASP A 119 29.63 -3.08 -9.53
CA ASP A 119 30.27 -2.62 -10.78
C ASP A 119 31.78 -2.34 -10.58
N THR A 120 32.13 -1.68 -9.46
CA THR A 120 33.54 -1.36 -9.16
C THR A 120 34.35 -2.63 -8.86
N ALA A 121 33.78 -3.55 -8.08
CA ALA A 121 34.43 -4.82 -7.76
C ALA A 121 34.60 -5.71 -9.00
N GLU A 122 33.65 -5.71 -9.93
CA GLU A 122 33.77 -6.43 -11.21
C GLU A 122 34.94 -5.90 -12.05
N ILE A 123 35.07 -4.57 -12.16
CA ILE A 123 36.20 -3.93 -12.86
C ILE A 123 37.54 -4.31 -12.20
N GLU A 124 37.62 -4.29 -10.88
CA GLU A 124 38.84 -4.67 -10.14
C GLU A 124 39.20 -6.14 -10.35
N VAL A 125 38.22 -7.04 -10.31
CA VAL A 125 38.41 -8.47 -10.59
C VAL A 125 38.93 -8.68 -12.02
N GLU A 126 38.41 -7.97 -13.01
CA GLU A 126 38.92 -8.04 -14.39
C GLU A 126 40.37 -7.55 -14.50
N LEU A 127 40.71 -6.46 -13.82
CA LEU A 127 42.07 -5.92 -13.81
C LEU A 127 43.06 -6.90 -13.16
N LEU A 128 42.73 -7.43 -11.99
CA LEU A 128 43.55 -8.42 -11.29
C LEU A 128 43.72 -9.70 -12.11
N LYS A 129 42.68 -10.15 -12.82
CA LYS A 129 42.79 -11.28 -13.76
C LYS A 129 43.78 -11.01 -14.88
N ARG A 130 43.77 -9.80 -15.48
CA ARG A 130 44.76 -9.42 -16.50
C ARG A 130 46.18 -9.40 -15.93
N GLN A 131 46.37 -8.76 -14.78
CA GLN A 131 47.68 -8.70 -14.12
C GLN A 131 48.23 -10.09 -13.78
N ASN A 132 47.39 -10.98 -13.22
CA ASN A 132 47.77 -12.35 -12.95
C ASN A 132 48.17 -13.11 -14.22
N LYS A 133 47.45 -12.91 -15.32
CA LYS A 133 47.82 -13.50 -16.61
C LYS A 133 49.19 -13.01 -17.11
N GLU A 134 49.42 -11.71 -17.08
CA GLU A 134 50.71 -11.11 -17.52
C GLU A 134 51.89 -11.58 -16.65
N LEU A 135 51.69 -11.66 -15.34
CA LEU A 135 52.67 -12.20 -14.40
C LEU A 135 52.95 -13.67 -14.67
N GLN A 136 51.92 -14.49 -14.92
CA GLN A 136 52.08 -15.89 -15.28
C GLN A 136 52.88 -16.05 -16.58
N GLU A 137 52.57 -15.27 -17.61
CA GLU A 137 53.34 -15.26 -18.86
C GLU A 137 54.80 -14.80 -18.67
N LYS A 138 55.05 -13.92 -17.69
CA LYS A 138 56.41 -13.51 -17.34
C LYS A 138 57.17 -14.63 -16.61
N ILE A 139 56.52 -15.31 -15.66
CA ILE A 139 57.08 -16.48 -14.97
C ILE A 139 57.43 -17.57 -15.99
N ASP A 140 56.53 -17.88 -16.91
CA ASP A 140 56.75 -18.89 -17.94
C ASP A 140 57.93 -18.53 -18.86
N ARG A 141 58.09 -17.26 -19.20
CA ARG A 141 59.25 -16.77 -19.98
C ARG A 141 60.56 -16.92 -19.21
N LEU A 142 60.61 -16.47 -17.96
CA LEU A 142 61.80 -16.55 -17.13
C LEU A 142 62.21 -18.00 -16.84
N ASN A 143 61.24 -18.89 -16.58
CA ASN A 143 61.51 -20.32 -16.39
C ASN A 143 62.14 -20.96 -17.64
N ARG A 144 61.71 -20.57 -18.84
CA ARG A 144 62.34 -21.02 -20.09
C ARG A 144 63.76 -20.47 -20.26
N GLU A 145 64.02 -19.24 -19.85
CA GLU A 145 65.36 -18.65 -19.90
C GLU A 145 66.32 -19.33 -18.92
N ILE A 146 65.87 -19.56 -17.68
CA ILE A 146 66.63 -20.30 -16.66
C ILE A 146 67.01 -21.68 -17.21
N GLY A 147 66.05 -22.45 -17.72
CA GLY A 147 66.34 -23.77 -18.28
C GLY A 147 67.31 -23.75 -19.46
N ARG A 148 67.35 -22.67 -20.27
CA ARG A 148 68.37 -22.50 -21.34
C ARG A 148 69.76 -22.20 -20.78
N LEU A 149 69.83 -21.42 -19.70
CA LEU A 149 71.09 -21.05 -19.05
C LEU A 149 71.70 -22.24 -18.31
N GLU A 150 70.89 -23.03 -17.61
CA GLU A 150 71.31 -24.26 -16.93
C GLU A 150 71.95 -25.25 -17.92
N VAL A 151 71.31 -25.50 -19.06
CA VAL A 151 71.88 -26.38 -20.11
C VAL A 151 73.22 -25.85 -20.65
N ARG A 152 73.39 -24.53 -20.76
CA ARG A 152 74.67 -23.95 -21.20
C ARG A 152 75.78 -24.14 -20.17
N GLN A 153 75.48 -24.00 -18.88
CA GLN A 153 76.45 -24.22 -17.81
C GLN A 153 76.90 -25.69 -17.72
N ASP A 154 76.00 -26.65 -17.94
CA ASP A 154 76.34 -28.08 -17.90
C ASP A 154 77.14 -28.56 -19.14
N SER A 155 77.32 -27.69 -20.14
CA SER A 155 78.01 -28.02 -21.40
C SER A 155 79.47 -27.51 -21.47
N GLU A 156 79.93 -26.77 -20.46
CA GLU A 156 81.32 -26.27 -20.31
C GLU A 156 82.14 -27.14 -19.33
#